data_AF-A0A2G5XNU0-F1
#
_entry.id   AF-A0A2G5XNU0-F1
#
_cell.length_a   1.000
_cell.length_b   1.000
_cell.length_c   1.000
_cell.angle_alpha   90.00
_cell.angle_beta   90.00
_cell.angle_gamma   90.00
#
_symmetry.space_group_name_H-M   'P 1'
#
loop_
_entity.id
_entity.type
_entity.pdbx_description
1 polymer ?
#
loop_
_entity_poly.entity_id
_entity_poly.type
_entity_poly.pdbx_seq_one_letter_code
_entity_poly.pdbx_strand_id
1 'polypeptide(L)' 'MKQHCCEDMAYHANFTCEIHEKPFNCPDQFILFDKTDQDYGLLIHDGGTSSIGISFCPWCGNKL' A
#
# COMPACT_ATOMS: atom_id res chain seq x y z
N MET A 1 0.91 -14.04 -10.65
CA MET A 1 1.16 -12.90 -9.76
C MET A 1 1.53 -11.71 -10.62
N LYS A 2 0.77 -10.62 -10.56
CA LYS A 2 1.15 -9.38 -11.25
C LYS A 2 2.41 -8.84 -10.57
N GLN A 3 3.50 -8.71 -11.31
CA GLN A 3 4.66 -7.98 -10.82
C GLN A 3 4.21 -6.52 -10.63
N HIS A 4 4.47 -5.92 -9.47
CA HIS A 4 4.14 -4.52 -9.24
C HIS A 4 4.81 -3.65 -10.30
N CYS A 5 4.19 -2.52 -10.63
CA CYS A 5 4.59 -1.70 -11.78
C CYS A 5 5.99 -1.07 -11.70
N CYS A 6 6.60 -1.02 -10.51
CA CYS A 6 7.97 -0.54 -10.26
C CYS A 6 8.46 -1.07 -8.91
N GLU A 7 9.76 -0.88 -8.64
CA GLU A 7 10.43 -1.33 -7.41
C GLU A 7 9.87 -0.64 -6.15
N ASP A 8 9.60 0.67 -6.21
CA ASP A 8 9.03 1.40 -5.06
C ASP A 8 7.64 0.87 -4.69
N MET A 9 6.78 0.65 -5.69
CA MET A 9 5.46 0.05 -5.45
C MET A 9 5.61 -1.37 -4.91
N ALA A 10 6.57 -2.15 -5.41
CA ALA A 10 6.82 -3.49 -4.88
C ALA A 10 7.27 -3.47 -3.41
N TYR A 11 8.16 -2.55 -3.07
CA TYR A 11 8.62 -2.37 -1.70
C TYR A 11 7.46 -2.02 -0.77
N HIS A 12 6.69 -0.98 -1.09
CA HIS A 12 5.61 -0.52 -0.21
C HIS A 12 4.42 -1.50 -0.15
N ALA A 13 4.08 -2.18 -1.25
CA ALA A 13 3.01 -3.17 -1.25
C ALA A 13 3.36 -4.43 -0.43
N ASN A 14 4.64 -4.72 -0.23
CA ASN A 14 5.12 -5.87 0.53
C ASN A 14 5.75 -5.47 1.88
N PHE A 15 5.72 -4.20 2.25
CA PHE A 15 6.31 -3.71 3.49
C PHE A 15 5.58 -4.31 4.69
N THR A 16 6.38 -4.76 5.66
CA THR A 16 5.90 -5.24 6.95
C THR A 16 6.69 -4.55 8.06
N CYS A 17 5.98 -4.05 9.07
CA CYS A 17 6.60 -3.41 10.23
C CYS A 17 6.80 -4.44 11.35
N GLU A 18 8.01 -4.51 11.92
CA GLU A 18 8.30 -5.38 13.07
C GLU A 18 7.87 -4.75 14.41
N ILE A 19 7.64 -3.43 14.43
CA ILE A 19 7.30 -2.67 15.65
C ILE A 19 5.79 -2.66 15.90
N HIS A 20 4.99 -2.54 14.83
CA HIS A 20 3.54 -2.38 14.92
C HIS A 20 2.83 -3.65 14.43
N GLU A 21 1.98 -4.23 15.28
CA GLU A 21 1.22 -5.44 14.94
C GLU A 21 0.26 -5.22 13.77
N LYS A 22 -0.36 -4.03 13.71
CA LYS A 22 -1.35 -3.68 12.68
C LYS A 22 -0.76 -2.70 11.67
N PRO A 23 -0.97 -2.92 10.36
CA PRO A 23 -0.52 -2.00 9.32
C PRO A 23 -0.93 -0.55 9.56
N PHE A 24 -2.19 -0.32 9.98
CA PHE A 24 -2.75 1.01 10.23
C PHE A 24 -2.09 1.77 11.39
N ASN A 25 -1.40 1.07 12.28
CA ASN A 25 -0.69 1.69 13.40
C ASN A 25 0.73 2.13 13.01
N CYS A 26 1.25 1.69 11.86
CA CYS A 26 2.59 2.03 11.41
C CYS A 26 2.54 3.32 10.57
N PRO A 27 3.26 4.39 10.97
CA PRO A 27 3.31 5.64 10.20
C PRO A 27 4.06 5.51 8.87
N ASP A 28 4.86 4.45 8.71
CA ASP A 28 5.63 4.18 7.48
C ASP A 28 4.89 3.23 6.51
N GLN A 29 3.71 2.72 6.89
CA GLN A 29 2.89 1.88 6.03
C GLN A 29 1.97 2.72 5.15
N PHE A 30 2.39 2.94 3.89
CA PHE A 30 1.63 3.77 2.95
C PHE A 30 0.64 2.99 2.09
N ILE A 31 1.03 1.79 1.62
CA ILE A 31 0.24 1.03 0.66
C ILE A 31 -0.35 -0.21 1.33
N LEU A 32 -1.66 -0.36 1.18
CA LEU A 32 -2.38 -1.61 1.40
C LEU A 32 -2.57 -2.28 0.05
N PHE A 33 -2.05 -3.49 -0.12
CA PHE A 33 -2.32 -4.29 -1.32
C PHE A 33 -3.30 -5.41 -0.98
N ASP A 34 -4.50 -5.34 -1.56
CA ASP A 34 -5.51 -6.39 -1.44
C ASP A 34 -5.17 -7.53 -2.41
N LYS A 35 -4.78 -8.69 -1.89
CA LYS A 35 -4.40 -9.84 -2.72
C LYS A 35 -5.60 -10.53 -3.38
N THR A 36 -6.81 -10.32 -2.87
CA THR A 36 -8.05 -10.91 -3.39
C THR A 36 -8.48 -10.19 -4.65
N ASP A 37 -8.61 -8.86 -4.54
CA ASP A 37 -9.08 -8.01 -5.63
C ASP A 37 -7.93 -7.48 -6.52
N GLN A 38 -6.68 -7.65 -6.08
CA GLN A 38 -5.46 -7.13 -6.71
C GLN A 38 -5.44 -5.60 -6.83
N ASP A 39 -6.08 -4.92 -5.88
CA ASP A 39 -6.19 -3.47 -5.81
C ASP A 39 -5.25 -2.87 -4.76
N TYR A 40 -4.99 -1.57 -4.93
CA TYR A 40 -4.10 -0.80 -4.07
C TYR A 40 -4.88 0.29 -3.35
N GLY A 41 -4.69 0.37 -2.04
CA GLY A 41 -5.16 1.44 -1.19
C GLY A 41 -4.00 2.25 -0.63
N LEU A 42 -4.15 3.57 -0.58
CA LEU A 42 -3.30 4.45 0.20
C LEU A 42 -3.90 4.58 1.61
N LEU A 43 -3.15 4.22 2.64
CA LEU A 43 -3.61 4.34 4.03
C LEU A 43 -3.79 5.80 4.43
N ILE A 44 -4.84 6.07 5.21
CA ILE A 44 -5.10 7.38 5.81
C ILE A 44 -4.70 7.31 7.29
N HIS A 45 -3.71 8.11 7.68
CA HIS A 45 -3.22 8.16 9.07
C HIS A 45 -3.94 9.23 9.90
N ASP A 46 -5.26 9.12 10.01
CA ASP A 46 -6.12 9.99 10.82
C ASP A 46 -6.47 9.40 12.21
N GLY A 47 -5.85 8.28 12.56
CA GLY A 47 -6.14 7.49 13.77
C GLY A 47 -7.20 6.40 13.56
N GLY A 48 -7.77 6.28 12.35
CA GLY A 48 -8.66 5.20 11.96
C GLY A 48 -7.99 4.05 11.20
N THR A 49 -8.80 3.24 10.51
CA THR A 49 -8.36 2.14 9.64
C THR A 49 -8.79 2.34 8.19
N SER A 50 -8.91 3.60 7.78
CA SER A 50 -9.38 3.96 6.45
C SER A 50 -8.25 3.92 5.43
N SER A 51 -8.60 3.62 4.19
CA SER A 51 -7.72 3.75 3.02
C SER A 51 -8.50 4.26 1.83
N ILE A 52 -7.83 4.94 0.90
CA ILE A 52 -8.41 5.37 -0.37
C ILE A 52 -7.82 4.54 -1.52
N GLY A 53 -8.68 4.00 -2.39
CA GLY A 53 -8.24 3.27 -3.57
C GLY A 53 -7.47 4.18 -4.53
N ILE A 54 -6.39 3.67 -5.12
CA ILE A 54 -5.58 4.40 -6.11
C ILE A 54 -5.56 3.65 -7.46
N SER A 55 -5.61 4.39 -8.56
CA SER A 55 -5.59 3.81 -9.92
C SER A 55 -4.25 4.01 -10.64
N PHE A 56 -3.36 4.81 -10.07
CA PHE A 56 -2.04 5.11 -10.63
C PHE A 56 -0.98 5.02 -9.54
N CYS A 57 0.18 4.49 -9.90
CA CYS A 57 1.33 4.40 -9.02
C CYS A 57 1.81 5.79 -8.60
N PRO A 58 1.98 6.08 -7.28
CA PRO A 58 2.51 7.36 -6.82
C PRO A 58 3.95 7.63 -7.25
N TRP A 59 4.72 6.58 -7.58
CA TRP A 59 6.14 6.69 -7.90
C TRP A 59 6.41 6.77 -9.41
N CYS A 60 5.89 5.82 -10.19
CA CYS A 60 6.16 5.76 -11.63
C CYS A 60 5.01 6.24 -12.53
N GLY A 61 3.84 6.57 -11.96
CA GLY A 61 2.68 7.05 -12.71
C GLY A 61 1.97 6.01 -13.58
N ASN A 62 2.41 4.74 -13.59
CA ASN A 62 1.74 3.68 -14.33
C ASN A 62 0.35 3.39 -13.78
N LYS A 63 -0.58 3.03 -14.68
CA LYS A 63 -1.90 2.52 -14.30
C LYS A 63 -1.77 1.15 -13.60
N LEU A 64 -2.49 0.98 -12.48
CA LEU A 64 -2.44 -0.22 -11.63
C LEU A 64 -3.42 -1.30 -12.09
#